data_AF-K6FML5-F1
#
_entry.id   AF-K6FML5-F1
#
_cell.length_a   1.000
_cell.length_b   1.000
_cell.length_c   1.000
_cell.angle_alpha   90.00
_cell.angle_beta   90.00
_cell.angle_gamma   90.00
#
_symmetry.space_group_name_H-M   'P 1'
#
loop_
_entity.id
_entity.type
_entity.pdbx_description
1 polymer ?
#
loop_
_entity_poly.entity_id
_entity_poly.type
_entity_poly.pdbx_seq_one_letter_code
_entity_poly.pdbx_strand_id
1 'polypeptide(L)'
;MQQPTSPQHRPRSGHKPVKGVFSIESQKFLGIGGIARAGQRLFFYAEQAADSDQVLMQRLSRDFIPTGTRRAISREQLFTQYQPEPSIYLNKVVPVMRRLEEAVSAADGHRERQELFAAEFEYKGVLQLDEEHVRAAFGLGLTYLERQEKHNADVVFHKIMRIEAAFTPEHKHLFNEFGIQMRKLGMYDEAMRYYSQAYRLCDTDEHLLYNMARTLYEKGRVKSCRAMLAQALRLNPEFPEARAFLAYLESLARGEAAAEPPLAAAALEKPPGVLDEPQPAQGH
;
A
#
# COMPACT_ATOMS: atom_id res chain seq x y z
N MET A 1 -0.81 -39.10 -29.10
CA MET A 1 -0.64 -38.37 -27.83
C MET A 1 -1.05 -36.93 -28.07
N GLN A 2 -2.25 -36.55 -27.62
CA GLN A 2 -2.78 -35.20 -27.76
C GLN A 2 -2.26 -34.37 -26.59
N GLN A 3 -1.63 -33.22 -26.88
CA GLN A 3 -1.22 -32.26 -25.87
C GLN A 3 -2.47 -31.56 -25.30
N PRO A 4 -2.58 -31.35 -23.98
CA PRO A 4 -3.66 -30.57 -23.42
C PRO A 4 -3.42 -29.08 -23.71
N THR A 5 -4.34 -28.49 -24.47
CA THR A 5 -4.37 -27.06 -24.75
C THR A 5 -4.71 -26.29 -23.47
N SER A 6 -3.82 -25.40 -23.06
CA SER A 6 -4.07 -24.43 -21.99
C SER A 6 -5.33 -23.61 -22.28
N PRO A 7 -6.22 -23.37 -21.30
CA PRO A 7 -7.40 -22.55 -21.52
C PRO A 7 -6.97 -21.10 -21.76
N GLN A 8 -7.00 -20.68 -23.02
CA GLN A 8 -6.92 -19.28 -23.40
C GLN A 8 -8.03 -18.52 -22.69
N HIS A 9 -7.67 -17.67 -21.73
CA HIS A 9 -8.57 -16.70 -21.14
C HIS A 9 -9.03 -15.74 -22.25
N ARG A 10 -10.24 -15.97 -22.76
CA ARG A 10 -10.92 -14.99 -23.60
C ARG A 10 -11.33 -13.80 -22.72
N PRO A 11 -11.04 -12.55 -23.11
CA PRO A 11 -11.69 -11.42 -22.48
C PRO A 11 -13.21 -11.53 -22.72
N ARG A 12 -13.98 -11.63 -21.63
CA ARG A 12 -15.45 -11.59 -21.72
C ARG A 12 -15.90 -10.13 -21.74
N SER A 13 -16.75 -9.81 -22.74
CA SER A 13 -17.58 -8.61 -22.91
C SER A 13 -16.94 -7.39 -23.59
N GLY A 14 -17.41 -7.07 -24.80
CA GLY A 14 -17.07 -5.86 -25.58
C GLY A 14 -17.69 -4.56 -25.05
N HIS A 15 -17.94 -4.47 -23.74
CA HIS A 15 -18.45 -3.26 -23.10
C HIS A 15 -17.31 -2.44 -22.50
N LYS A 16 -17.39 -1.12 -22.63
CA LYS A 16 -16.44 -0.20 -21.98
C LYS A 16 -16.40 -0.48 -20.47
N PRO A 17 -15.21 -0.40 -19.85
CA PRO A 17 -15.07 -0.62 -18.43
C PRO A 17 -15.88 0.42 -17.65
N VAL A 18 -16.51 -0.01 -16.54
CA VAL A 18 -17.25 0.89 -15.67
C VAL A 18 -16.25 1.78 -14.94
N LYS A 19 -16.37 3.10 -15.13
CA LYS A 19 -15.65 4.11 -14.34
C LYS A 19 -16.47 5.38 -14.28
N GLY A 20 -16.88 5.80 -13.09
CA GLY A 20 -17.71 7.00 -12.95
C GLY A 20 -18.32 7.17 -11.57
N VAL A 21 -19.19 8.18 -11.44
CA VAL A 21 -19.97 8.43 -10.22
C VAL A 21 -21.39 7.96 -10.43
N PHE A 22 -21.96 7.38 -9.40
CA PHE A 22 -23.32 6.89 -9.34
C PHE A 22 -23.99 7.36 -8.07
N SER A 23 -25.31 7.50 -8.07
CA SER A 23 -26.06 7.92 -6.90
C SER A 23 -27.28 7.03 -6.62
N ILE A 24 -27.72 7.06 -5.37
CA ILE A 24 -28.94 6.39 -4.91
C ILE A 24 -29.66 7.30 -3.91
N GLU A 25 -30.98 7.28 -3.93
CA GLU A 25 -31.80 8.00 -2.96
C GLU A 25 -32.01 7.13 -1.72
N SER A 26 -31.61 7.63 -0.54
CA SER A 26 -31.94 6.95 0.72
C SER A 26 -33.37 7.26 1.13
N GLN A 27 -34.26 6.27 1.06
CA GLN A 27 -35.61 6.42 1.64
C GLN A 27 -35.52 6.24 3.17
N LYS A 28 -35.78 7.31 3.93
CA LYS A 28 -36.04 7.20 5.37
C LYS A 28 -37.55 7.07 5.58
N PHE A 29 -38.01 5.86 5.92
CA PHE A 29 -39.34 5.68 6.49
C PHE A 29 -39.30 6.07 7.97
N LEU A 30 -39.97 7.17 8.33
CA LEU A 30 -40.40 7.37 9.71
C LEU A 30 -41.73 6.63 9.90
N GLY A 31 -41.91 6.02 11.06
CA GLY A 31 -43.05 5.16 11.39
C GLY A 31 -44.43 5.79 11.18
N ILE A 32 -45.43 4.92 11.33
CA ILE A 32 -46.87 5.12 11.07
C ILE A 32 -47.35 6.52 11.52
N GLY A 33 -47.45 7.47 10.58
CA GLY A 33 -48.19 8.72 10.79
C GLY A 33 -47.52 10.08 10.50
N GLY A 34 -46.36 10.18 9.82
CA GLY A 34 -45.75 11.50 9.60
C GLY A 34 -44.87 11.65 8.35
N ILE A 35 -45.22 12.65 7.53
CA ILE A 35 -44.54 13.26 6.37
C ILE A 35 -43.15 12.68 6.03
N ALA A 36 -43.03 12.06 4.84
CA ALA A 36 -41.76 11.63 4.28
C ALA A 36 -40.81 12.83 4.13
N ARG A 37 -39.66 12.82 4.81
CA ARG A 37 -38.57 13.74 4.48
C ARG A 37 -37.94 13.31 3.15
N ALA A 38 -37.65 14.27 2.28
CA ALA A 38 -36.90 14.04 1.05
C ALA A 38 -35.63 13.23 1.35
N GLY A 39 -35.47 12.11 0.66
CA GLY A 39 -34.35 11.20 0.86
C GLY A 39 -33.01 11.90 0.63
N GLN A 40 -31.99 11.55 1.40
CA GLN A 40 -30.64 12.06 1.12
C GLN A 40 -30.08 11.29 -0.07
N ARG A 41 -29.68 12.01 -1.13
CA ARG A 41 -28.94 11.44 -2.25
C ARG A 41 -27.51 11.13 -1.81
N LEU A 42 -27.09 9.89 -1.98
CA LEU A 42 -25.75 9.41 -1.68
C LEU A 42 -25.00 9.20 -2.99
N PHE A 43 -23.72 9.55 -3.02
CA PHE A 43 -22.86 9.40 -4.20
C PHE A 43 -21.77 8.37 -3.95
N PHE A 44 -21.47 7.61 -4.99
CA PHE A 44 -20.49 6.53 -5.00
C PHE A 44 -19.60 6.68 -6.22
N TYR A 45 -18.29 6.58 -6.03
CA TYR A 45 -17.35 6.34 -7.11
C TYR A 45 -17.32 4.83 -7.39
N ALA A 46 -17.41 4.47 -8.67
CA ALA A 46 -17.46 3.10 -9.12
C ALA A 46 -16.40 2.86 -10.20
N GLU A 47 -15.63 1.78 -10.05
CA GLU A 47 -14.57 1.38 -10.96
C GLU A 47 -14.57 -0.14 -11.13
N GLN A 48 -14.44 -0.61 -12.36
CA GLN A 48 -14.39 -2.05 -12.66
C GLN A 48 -13.09 -2.64 -12.12
N ALA A 49 -13.21 -3.73 -11.34
CA ALA A 49 -12.03 -4.47 -10.91
C ALA A 49 -11.39 -5.18 -12.11
N ALA A 50 -10.06 -5.13 -12.19
CA ALA A 50 -9.28 -5.77 -13.25
C ALA A 50 -9.70 -7.24 -13.43
N ASP A 51 -9.93 -7.63 -14.69
CA ASP A 51 -10.27 -8.99 -15.10
C ASP A 51 -11.51 -9.61 -14.41
N SER A 52 -12.44 -8.78 -13.92
CA SER A 52 -13.68 -9.24 -13.29
C SER A 52 -14.92 -8.52 -13.83
N ASP A 53 -16.09 -9.15 -13.69
CA ASP A 53 -17.40 -8.53 -13.95
C ASP A 53 -17.94 -7.76 -12.72
N GLN A 54 -17.09 -7.61 -11.70
CA GLN A 54 -17.38 -6.89 -10.46
C GLN A 54 -17.00 -5.42 -10.60
N VAL A 55 -17.83 -4.58 -10.01
CA VAL A 55 -17.59 -3.15 -9.88
C VAL A 55 -17.30 -2.86 -8.42
N LEU A 56 -16.14 -2.24 -8.16
CA LEU A 56 -15.77 -1.77 -6.84
C LEU A 56 -16.37 -0.38 -6.64
N MET A 57 -17.07 -0.20 -5.52
CA MET A 57 -17.66 1.07 -5.14
C MET A 57 -17.09 1.60 -3.84
N GLN A 58 -16.88 2.91 -3.80
CA GLN A 58 -16.56 3.67 -2.59
C GLN A 58 -17.52 4.85 -2.46
N ARG A 59 -17.86 5.20 -1.23
CA ARG A 59 -18.69 6.38 -0.98
C ARG A 59 -17.87 7.63 -1.26
N LEU A 60 -18.50 8.66 -1.83
CA LEU A 60 -17.90 9.98 -1.92
C LEU A 60 -18.05 10.73 -0.58
N SER A 61 -16.95 11.33 -0.14
CA SER A 61 -16.94 12.32 0.95
C SER A 61 -17.67 13.60 0.52
N ARG A 62 -17.79 14.57 1.43
CA ARG A 62 -18.36 15.89 1.11
C ARG A 62 -17.53 16.65 0.07
N ASP A 63 -16.23 16.36 0.01
CA ASP A 63 -15.27 16.95 -0.92
C ASP A 63 -15.11 16.14 -2.21
N PHE A 64 -16.02 15.19 -2.46
CA PHE A 64 -16.05 14.34 -3.65
C PHE A 64 -14.86 13.39 -3.79
N ILE A 65 -14.27 12.98 -2.67
CA ILE A 65 -13.17 12.02 -2.64
C ILE A 65 -13.73 10.62 -2.36
N PRO A 66 -13.37 9.59 -3.15
CA PRO A 66 -13.70 8.21 -2.81
C PRO A 66 -13.07 7.82 -1.48
N THR A 67 -13.88 7.44 -0.49
CA THR A 67 -13.42 7.17 0.89
C THR A 67 -14.02 5.88 1.44
N GLY A 68 -13.32 5.29 2.41
CA GLY A 68 -13.73 4.09 3.12
C GLY A 68 -13.57 2.81 2.28
N THR A 69 -14.18 1.73 2.78
CA THR A 69 -14.00 0.39 2.23
C THR A 69 -14.59 0.23 0.84
N ARG A 70 -13.86 -0.47 -0.04
CA ARG A 70 -14.32 -0.84 -1.38
C ARG A 70 -15.35 -1.97 -1.26
N ARG A 71 -16.56 -1.74 -1.76
CA ARG A 71 -17.63 -2.75 -1.84
C ARG A 71 -17.75 -3.25 -3.27
N ALA A 72 -17.64 -4.56 -3.49
CA ALA A 72 -17.93 -5.18 -4.77
C ALA A 72 -19.44 -5.35 -4.99
N ILE A 73 -19.93 -5.00 -6.18
CA ILE A 73 -21.29 -5.28 -6.67
C ILE A 73 -21.21 -5.76 -8.12
N SER A 74 -22.26 -6.46 -8.59
CA SER A 74 -22.33 -6.81 -10.00
C SER A 74 -22.63 -5.59 -10.88
N ARG A 75 -22.20 -5.64 -12.14
CA ARG A 75 -22.56 -4.63 -13.15
C ARG A 75 -24.07 -4.43 -13.27
N GLU A 76 -24.84 -5.52 -13.23
CA GLU A 76 -26.31 -5.48 -13.25
C GLU A 76 -26.88 -4.73 -12.05
N GLN A 77 -26.40 -4.99 -10.84
CA GLN A 77 -26.83 -4.28 -9.63
C GLN A 77 -26.56 -2.78 -9.71
N LEU A 78 -25.40 -2.39 -10.24
CA LEU A 78 -25.06 -0.98 -10.42
C LEU A 78 -26.09 -0.26 -11.31
N PHE A 79 -26.38 -0.82 -12.49
CA PHE A 79 -27.26 -0.16 -13.46
C PHE A 79 -28.76 -0.30 -13.14
N THR A 80 -29.14 -1.22 -12.25
CA THR A 80 -30.53 -1.38 -11.80
C THR A 80 -30.85 -0.54 -10.55
N GLN A 81 -29.87 -0.33 -9.66
CA GLN A 81 -30.10 0.32 -8.36
C GLN A 81 -29.55 1.75 -8.26
N TYR A 82 -28.62 2.14 -9.14
CA TYR A 82 -27.94 3.43 -9.06
C TYR A 82 -28.08 4.23 -10.36
N GLN A 83 -28.16 5.55 -10.19
CA GLN A 83 -28.23 6.51 -11.30
C GLN A 83 -26.83 7.06 -11.64
N PRO A 84 -26.39 7.05 -12.90
CA PRO A 84 -25.09 7.61 -13.30
C PRO A 84 -25.06 9.14 -13.18
N GLU A 85 -23.92 9.68 -12.76
CA GLU A 85 -23.68 11.11 -12.47
C GLU A 85 -22.45 11.64 -13.22
N PRO A 86 -22.48 11.69 -14.57
CA PRO A 86 -21.30 12.05 -15.37
C PRO A 86 -20.77 13.45 -15.07
N SER A 87 -21.64 14.41 -14.74
CA SER A 87 -21.23 15.78 -14.38
C SER A 87 -20.49 15.84 -13.05
N ILE A 88 -20.88 15.04 -12.05
CA ILE A 88 -20.16 14.96 -10.77
C ILE A 88 -18.79 14.30 -10.98
N TYR A 89 -18.75 13.24 -11.79
CA TYR A 89 -17.50 12.57 -12.13
C TYR A 89 -16.50 13.53 -12.80
N LEU A 90 -16.90 14.15 -13.93
CA LEU A 90 -16.00 14.97 -14.74
C LEU A 90 -15.64 16.31 -14.10
N ASN A 91 -16.58 16.96 -13.41
CA ASN A 91 -16.38 18.34 -12.93
C ASN A 91 -15.99 18.42 -11.45
N LYS A 92 -16.14 17.34 -10.67
CA LYS A 92 -15.84 17.33 -9.23
C LYS A 92 -14.81 16.26 -8.86
N VAL A 93 -15.10 14.99 -9.13
CA VAL A 93 -14.26 13.86 -8.71
C VAL A 93 -12.92 13.83 -9.44
N VAL A 94 -12.91 13.87 -10.78
CA VAL A 94 -11.66 13.82 -11.56
C VAL A 94 -10.70 14.96 -11.18
N PRO A 95 -11.13 16.23 -11.08
CA PRO A 95 -10.24 17.32 -10.68
C PRO A 95 -9.71 17.21 -9.25
N VAL A 96 -10.50 16.72 -8.28
CA VAL A 96 -10.00 16.58 -6.90
C VAL A 96 -9.01 15.42 -6.79
N MET A 97 -9.30 14.27 -7.42
CA MET A 97 -8.39 13.14 -7.44
C MET A 97 -7.06 13.50 -8.11
N ARG A 98 -7.11 14.23 -9.23
CA ARG A 98 -5.88 14.70 -9.91
C ARG A 98 -5.06 15.63 -9.00
N ARG A 99 -5.71 16.58 -8.32
CA ARG A 99 -5.01 17.48 -7.39
C ARG A 99 -4.38 16.75 -6.20
N LEU A 100 -5.05 15.72 -5.67
CA LEU A 100 -4.48 14.88 -4.60
C LEU A 100 -3.22 14.15 -5.11
N GLU A 101 -3.29 13.54 -6.29
CA GLU A 101 -2.14 12.86 -6.89
C GLU A 101 -0.98 13.81 -7.18
N GLU A 102 -1.27 15.01 -7.74
CA GLU A 102 -0.29 16.07 -7.95
C GLU A 102 0.38 16.50 -6.63
N ALA A 103 -0.39 16.67 -5.56
CA ALA A 103 0.13 17.06 -4.24
C ALA A 103 1.00 15.97 -3.61
N VAL A 104 0.61 14.69 -3.72
CA VAL A 104 1.45 13.57 -3.26
C VAL A 104 2.74 13.49 -4.05
N SER A 105 2.67 13.65 -5.37
CA SER A 105 3.87 13.64 -6.22
C SER A 105 4.80 14.82 -5.89
N ALA A 106 4.25 16.00 -5.59
CA ALA A 106 5.03 17.15 -5.14
C ALA A 106 5.70 16.88 -3.78
N ALA A 107 4.95 16.31 -2.83
CA ALA A 107 5.47 15.92 -1.51
C ALA A 107 6.60 14.90 -1.60
N ASP A 108 6.46 13.88 -2.46
CA ASP A 108 7.51 12.90 -2.75
C ASP A 108 8.77 13.60 -3.29
N GLY A 109 8.60 14.52 -4.25
CA GLY A 109 9.71 15.30 -4.79
C GLY A 109 10.39 16.19 -3.72
N HIS A 110 9.63 16.79 -2.81
CA HIS A 110 10.19 17.52 -1.67
C HIS A 110 11.02 16.61 -0.77
N ARG A 111 10.53 15.39 -0.46
CA ARG A 111 11.24 14.41 0.36
C ARG A 111 12.55 13.96 -0.30
N GLU A 112 12.51 13.66 -1.59
CA GLU A 112 13.70 13.29 -2.38
C GLU A 112 14.78 14.39 -2.36
N ARG A 113 14.38 15.66 -2.39
CA ARG A 113 15.27 16.82 -2.26
C ARG A 113 15.65 17.16 -0.82
N GLN A 114 15.24 16.36 0.18
CA GLN A 114 15.45 16.60 1.61
C GLN A 114 14.80 17.90 2.14
N GLU A 115 13.77 18.39 1.45
CA GLU A 115 12.93 19.52 1.86
C GLU A 115 11.83 19.02 2.83
N LEU A 116 12.24 18.40 3.94
CA LEU A 116 11.37 17.55 4.76
C LEU A 116 10.19 18.27 5.43
N PHE A 117 10.30 19.58 5.70
CA PHE A 117 9.17 20.37 6.21
C PHE A 117 8.12 20.68 5.13
N ALA A 118 8.55 20.90 3.89
CA ALA A 118 7.64 21.09 2.77
C ALA A 118 6.93 19.77 2.43
N ALA A 119 7.67 18.66 2.42
CA ALA A 119 7.08 17.31 2.28
C ALA A 119 6.02 17.04 3.35
N GLU A 120 6.34 17.30 4.63
CA GLU A 120 5.38 17.17 5.73
C GLU A 120 4.11 17.99 5.49
N PHE A 121 4.26 19.26 5.08
CA PHE A 121 3.14 20.15 4.83
C PHE A 121 2.22 19.62 3.73
N GLU A 122 2.78 19.21 2.60
CA GLU A 122 2.00 18.70 1.46
C GLU A 122 1.32 17.36 1.79
N TYR A 123 2.03 16.40 2.41
CA TYR A 123 1.40 15.14 2.84
C TYR A 123 0.27 15.38 3.84
N LYS A 124 0.45 16.31 4.80
CA LYS A 124 -0.62 16.68 5.73
C LYS A 124 -1.81 17.31 5.00
N GLY A 125 -1.58 18.13 3.98
CA GLY A 125 -2.64 18.69 3.14
C GLY A 125 -3.47 17.61 2.45
N VAL A 126 -2.82 16.59 1.89
CA VAL A 126 -3.49 15.41 1.32
C VAL A 126 -4.29 14.67 2.38
N LEU A 127 -3.69 14.40 3.54
CA LEU A 127 -4.33 13.65 4.63
C LEU A 127 -5.46 14.41 5.34
N GLN A 128 -5.56 15.73 5.17
CA GLN A 128 -6.72 16.51 5.61
C GLN A 128 -7.96 16.28 4.73
N LEU A 129 -7.74 16.00 3.45
CA LEU A 129 -8.80 15.76 2.47
C LEU A 129 -9.17 14.28 2.38
N ASP A 130 -8.16 13.40 2.44
CA ASP A 130 -8.30 11.95 2.45
C ASP A 130 -7.48 11.36 3.60
N GLU A 131 -8.16 11.15 4.74
CA GLU A 131 -7.51 10.67 5.95
C GLU A 131 -6.84 9.29 5.78
N GLU A 132 -7.35 8.46 4.87
CA GLU A 132 -6.89 7.09 4.63
C GLU A 132 -5.96 6.97 3.40
N HIS A 133 -5.50 8.10 2.85
CA HIS A 133 -4.63 8.10 1.67
C HIS A 133 -3.31 7.37 1.95
N VAL A 134 -3.17 6.17 1.40
CA VAL A 134 -2.06 5.24 1.71
C VAL A 134 -0.69 5.85 1.42
N ARG A 135 -0.45 6.31 0.19
CA ARG A 135 0.86 6.85 -0.21
C ARG A 135 1.28 8.08 0.59
N ALA A 136 0.38 9.02 0.85
CA ALA A 136 0.64 10.18 1.69
C ALA A 136 0.91 9.83 3.16
N ALA A 137 0.19 8.84 3.72
CA ALA A 137 0.45 8.36 5.07
C ALA A 137 1.86 7.75 5.19
N PHE A 138 2.27 6.93 4.22
CA PHE A 138 3.62 6.39 4.15
C PHE A 138 4.68 7.47 3.97
N GLY A 139 4.46 8.39 3.03
CA GLY A 139 5.35 9.51 2.78
C GLY A 139 5.58 10.36 4.03
N LEU A 140 4.52 10.74 4.73
CA LEU A 140 4.60 11.48 5.99
C LEU A 140 5.38 10.70 7.05
N GLY A 141 5.12 9.40 7.18
CA GLY A 141 5.85 8.55 8.11
C GLY A 141 7.34 8.47 7.77
N LEU A 142 7.70 8.30 6.50
CA LEU A 142 9.09 8.29 6.02
C LEU A 142 9.77 9.63 6.31
N THR A 143 9.07 10.75 6.06
CA THR A 143 9.57 12.09 6.41
C THR A 143 9.90 12.21 7.90
N TYR A 144 9.06 11.68 8.80
CA TYR A 144 9.37 11.67 10.23
C TYR A 144 10.54 10.75 10.58
N LEU A 145 10.65 9.59 9.95
CA LEU A 145 11.77 8.66 10.15
C LEU A 145 13.10 9.27 9.69
N GLU A 146 13.12 9.95 8.54
CA GLU A 146 14.29 10.67 8.01
C GLU A 146 14.73 11.80 8.94
N ARG A 147 13.77 12.49 9.57
CA ARG A 147 14.02 13.51 10.61
C ARG A 147 14.35 12.92 11.99
N GLN A 148 14.38 11.60 12.13
CA GLN A 148 14.58 10.88 13.40
C GLN A 148 13.52 11.14 14.47
N GLU A 149 12.33 11.60 14.06
CA GLU A 149 11.22 11.93 14.94
C GLU A 149 10.38 10.69 15.27
N LYS A 150 10.94 9.79 16.09
CA LYS A 150 10.35 8.49 16.44
C LYS A 150 8.90 8.59 16.91
N HIS A 151 8.58 9.59 17.73
CA HIS A 151 7.24 9.75 18.28
C HIS A 151 6.21 10.07 17.19
N ASN A 152 6.53 11.00 16.29
CA ASN A 152 5.66 11.35 15.17
C ASN A 152 5.53 10.20 14.18
N ALA A 153 6.63 9.50 13.90
CA ALA A 153 6.63 8.30 13.07
C ALA A 153 5.74 7.18 13.66
N ASP A 154 5.78 6.97 14.98
CA ASP A 154 4.95 5.97 15.66
C ASP A 154 3.45 6.30 15.57
N VAL A 155 3.08 7.58 15.74
CA VAL A 155 1.69 8.04 15.56
C VAL A 155 1.19 7.73 14.14
N VAL A 156 1.99 8.04 13.12
CA VAL A 156 1.65 7.76 11.72
C VAL A 156 1.62 6.26 11.44
N PHE A 157 2.56 5.48 11.99
CA PHE A 157 2.57 4.03 11.89
C PHE A 157 1.27 3.41 12.42
N HIS A 158 0.82 3.83 13.59
CA HIS A 158 -0.43 3.37 14.17
C HIS A 158 -1.66 3.71 13.32
N LYS A 159 -1.62 4.83 12.59
CA LYS A 159 -2.64 5.19 11.60
C LYS A 159 -2.59 4.26 10.39
N ILE A 160 -1.41 4.04 9.80
CA ILE A 160 -1.20 3.12 8.66
C ILE A 160 -1.71 1.72 8.99
N MET A 161 -1.43 1.21 10.18
CA MET A 161 -1.86 -0.12 10.63
C MET A 161 -3.39 -0.30 10.70
N ARG A 162 -4.17 0.79 10.63
CA ARG A 162 -5.64 0.76 10.59
C ARG A 162 -6.20 0.88 9.17
N ILE A 163 -5.39 1.26 8.20
CA ILE A 163 -5.82 1.42 6.80
C ILE A 163 -5.72 0.06 6.11
N GLU A 164 -6.84 -0.63 5.91
CA GLU A 164 -6.83 -1.95 5.25
C GLU A 164 -6.24 -1.89 3.84
N ALA A 165 -6.54 -0.83 3.09
CA ALA A 165 -6.00 -0.59 1.76
C ALA A 165 -4.47 -0.40 1.74
N ALA A 166 -3.86 -0.08 2.88
CA ALA A 166 -2.41 -0.01 2.99
C ALA A 166 -1.77 -1.38 2.86
N PHE A 167 -2.52 -2.48 3.07
CA PHE A 167 -2.06 -3.87 3.06
C PHE A 167 -2.54 -4.64 1.83
N THR A 168 -2.27 -4.09 0.65
CA THR A 168 -2.55 -4.75 -0.64
C THR A 168 -1.26 -4.96 -1.44
N PRO A 169 -1.24 -5.90 -2.40
CA PRO A 169 -0.07 -6.13 -3.26
C PRO A 169 0.39 -4.87 -4.02
N GLU A 170 -0.55 -3.97 -4.37
CA GLU A 170 -0.28 -2.68 -5.03
C GLU A 170 0.68 -1.80 -4.21
N HIS A 171 0.54 -1.79 -2.89
CA HIS A 171 1.37 -0.99 -1.99
C HIS A 171 2.57 -1.77 -1.43
N LYS A 172 2.88 -2.96 -1.97
CA LYS A 172 3.93 -3.85 -1.42
C LYS A 172 5.29 -3.18 -1.26
N HIS A 173 5.66 -2.35 -2.23
CA HIS A 173 6.94 -1.65 -2.25
C HIS A 173 7.11 -0.68 -1.07
N LEU A 174 6.02 -0.06 -0.58
CA LEU A 174 6.03 0.84 0.57
C LEU A 174 6.34 0.09 1.89
N PHE A 175 6.12 -1.23 1.95
CA PHE A 175 6.50 -2.04 3.11
C PHE A 175 8.00 -2.18 3.30
N ASN A 176 8.76 -2.22 2.22
CA ASN A 176 10.19 -2.48 2.35
C ASN A 176 10.91 -1.23 2.90
N GLU A 177 10.70 -0.07 2.28
CA GLU A 177 11.36 1.18 2.68
C GLU A 177 11.00 1.57 4.11
N PHE A 178 9.71 1.60 4.45
CA PHE A 178 9.23 2.03 5.76
C PHE A 178 9.75 1.12 6.89
N GLY A 179 9.70 -0.20 6.69
CA GLY A 179 10.22 -1.17 7.66
C GLY A 179 11.73 -1.07 7.87
N ILE A 180 12.49 -0.85 6.79
CA ILE A 180 13.94 -0.68 6.86
C ILE A 180 14.30 0.58 7.65
N GLN A 181 13.61 1.69 7.42
CA GLN A 181 13.86 2.94 8.12
C GLN A 181 13.49 2.85 9.61
N MET A 182 12.35 2.23 9.95
CA MET A 182 11.99 1.96 11.35
C MET A 182 13.07 1.14 12.07
N ARG A 183 13.55 0.05 11.44
CA ARG A 183 14.63 -0.76 11.98
C ARG A 183 15.90 0.05 12.20
N LYS A 184 16.36 0.81 11.19
CA LYS A 184 17.57 1.66 11.28
C LYS A 184 17.48 2.67 12.43
N LEU A 185 16.27 3.17 12.71
CA LEU A 185 16.02 4.11 13.79
C LEU A 185 15.86 3.41 15.16
N GLY A 186 15.90 2.08 15.22
CA GLY A 186 15.74 1.30 16.46
C GLY A 186 14.28 1.07 16.89
N MET A 187 13.31 1.37 16.03
CA MET A 187 11.88 1.08 16.22
C MET A 187 11.59 -0.39 15.87
N TYR A 188 12.24 -1.30 16.61
CA TYR A 188 12.28 -2.72 16.25
C TYR A 188 10.92 -3.42 16.41
N ASP A 189 10.13 -3.02 17.41
CA ASP A 189 8.81 -3.63 17.67
C ASP A 189 7.79 -3.22 16.60
N GLU A 190 7.81 -1.96 16.22
CA GLU A 190 6.99 -1.40 15.15
C GLU A 190 7.37 -2.03 13.81
N ALA A 191 8.67 -2.12 13.50
CA ALA A 191 9.17 -2.81 12.32
C ALA A 191 8.73 -4.28 12.28
N MET A 192 8.79 -5.02 13.39
CA MET A 192 8.32 -6.41 13.44
C MET A 192 6.81 -6.53 13.26
N ARG A 193 6.01 -5.65 13.87
CA ARG A 193 4.54 -5.61 13.68
C ARG A 193 4.20 -5.34 12.21
N TYR A 194 4.93 -4.42 11.60
CA TYR A 194 4.75 -4.04 10.21
C TYR A 194 5.12 -5.17 9.25
N TYR A 195 6.31 -5.76 9.39
CA TYR A 195 6.72 -6.91 8.60
C TYR A 195 5.80 -8.12 8.78
N SER A 196 5.27 -8.35 9.99
CA SER A 196 4.32 -9.43 10.23
C SER A 196 3.02 -9.24 9.44
N GLN A 197 2.56 -7.99 9.29
CA GLN A 197 1.40 -7.69 8.46
C GLN A 197 1.71 -7.85 6.97
N ALA A 198 2.88 -7.41 6.51
CA ALA A 198 3.33 -7.66 5.13
C ALA A 198 3.47 -9.17 4.83
N TYR A 199 3.94 -9.95 5.79
CA TYR A 199 4.12 -11.40 5.67
C TYR A 199 2.79 -12.14 5.50
N ARG A 200 1.71 -11.63 6.10
CA ARG A 200 0.36 -12.15 5.86
C ARG A 200 -0.14 -11.97 4.43
N LEU A 201 0.40 -11.00 3.69
CA LEU A 201 0.05 -10.74 2.30
C LEU A 201 0.90 -11.55 1.32
N CYS A 202 2.15 -11.82 1.67
CA CYS A 202 3.11 -12.56 0.87
C CYS A 202 4.00 -13.38 1.80
N ASP A 203 3.62 -14.64 2.03
CA ASP A 203 4.31 -15.56 2.92
C ASP A 203 5.50 -16.27 2.26
N THR A 204 5.69 -16.03 0.95
CA THR A 204 6.73 -16.59 0.09
C THR A 204 7.88 -15.63 -0.22
N ASP A 205 8.02 -14.52 0.51
CA ASP A 205 9.07 -13.52 0.29
C ASP A 205 10.26 -13.75 1.26
N GLU A 206 11.37 -14.30 0.74
CA GLU A 206 12.58 -14.56 1.53
C GLU A 206 13.27 -13.27 1.99
N HIS A 207 13.19 -12.18 1.22
CA HIS A 207 13.78 -10.90 1.58
C HIS A 207 13.06 -10.27 2.77
N LEU A 208 11.74 -10.43 2.84
CA LEU A 208 10.95 -10.01 4.00
C LEU A 208 11.38 -10.77 5.27
N LEU A 209 11.54 -12.09 5.19
CA LEU A 209 12.04 -12.91 6.30
C LEU A 209 13.46 -12.52 6.72
N TYR A 210 14.32 -12.19 5.77
CA TYR A 210 15.66 -11.68 6.03
C TYR A 210 15.64 -10.32 6.74
N ASN A 211 14.78 -9.40 6.31
CA ASN A 211 14.60 -8.12 6.99
C ASN A 211 14.05 -8.28 8.42
N MET A 212 13.13 -9.22 8.66
CA MET A 212 12.69 -9.59 10.01
C MET A 212 13.85 -10.16 10.85
N ALA A 213 14.69 -11.02 10.25
CA ALA A 213 15.86 -11.56 10.93
C ALA A 213 16.85 -10.46 11.36
N ARG A 214 17.14 -9.49 10.48
CA ARG A 214 17.98 -8.33 10.79
C ARG A 214 17.41 -7.51 11.94
N THR A 215 16.11 -7.20 11.91
CA THR A 215 15.43 -6.50 13.01
C THR A 215 15.57 -7.26 14.33
N LEU A 216 15.35 -8.58 14.31
CA LEU A 216 15.46 -9.41 15.50
C LEU A 216 16.90 -9.46 16.04
N TYR A 217 17.89 -9.53 15.14
CA TYR A 217 19.30 -9.50 15.54
C TYR A 217 19.68 -8.18 16.22
N GLU A 218 19.33 -7.04 15.61
CA GLU A 218 19.60 -5.71 16.16
C GLU A 218 18.86 -5.45 17.48
N LYS A 219 17.69 -6.08 17.67
CA LYS A 219 16.98 -6.11 18.96
C LYS A 219 17.61 -7.06 19.99
N GLY A 220 18.67 -7.80 19.65
CA GLY A 220 19.32 -8.79 20.53
C GLY A 220 18.61 -10.15 20.62
N ARG A 221 17.63 -10.44 19.76
CA ARG A 221 16.84 -11.68 19.73
C ARG A 221 17.45 -12.71 18.78
N VAL A 222 18.69 -13.10 19.05
CA VAL A 222 19.49 -13.99 18.19
C VAL A 222 18.81 -15.32 17.86
N LYS A 223 18.15 -15.97 18.83
CA LYS A 223 17.43 -17.25 18.60
C LYS A 223 16.32 -17.09 17.55
N SER A 224 15.53 -16.02 17.64
CA SER A 224 14.46 -15.72 16.69
C SER A 224 15.02 -15.31 15.32
N CYS A 225 16.12 -14.56 15.29
CA CYS A 225 16.84 -14.24 14.05
C CYS A 225 17.22 -15.52 13.27
N ARG A 226 17.87 -16.49 13.94
CA ARG A 226 18.22 -17.79 13.31
C ARG A 226 17.01 -18.51 12.73
N ALA A 227 15.88 -18.49 13.44
CA ALA A 227 14.65 -19.14 12.96
C ALA A 227 14.12 -18.50 11.67
N MET A 228 14.15 -17.16 11.57
CA MET A 228 13.74 -16.42 10.37
C MET A 228 14.70 -16.66 9.20
N LEU A 229 16.02 -16.66 9.43
CA LEU A 229 17.01 -16.99 8.40
C LEU A 229 16.84 -18.42 7.88
N ALA A 230 16.61 -19.38 8.76
CA ALA A 230 16.33 -20.75 8.37
C ALA A 230 15.04 -20.87 7.55
N GLN A 231 14.04 -20.01 7.81
CA GLN A 231 12.83 -19.96 7.01
C GLN A 231 13.07 -19.34 5.63
N ALA A 232 13.85 -18.25 5.55
CA ALA A 232 14.25 -17.65 4.29
C ALA A 232 14.99 -18.66 3.41
N LEU A 233 15.92 -19.44 3.97
CA LEU A 233 16.63 -20.50 3.25
C LEU A 233 15.78 -21.71 2.89
N ARG A 234 14.64 -21.94 3.58
CA ARG A 234 13.67 -22.96 3.13
C ARG A 234 12.92 -22.51 1.89
N LEU A 235 12.65 -21.21 1.75
CA LEU A 235 12.03 -20.64 0.55
C LEU A 235 13.03 -20.58 -0.60
N ASN A 236 14.24 -20.09 -0.32
CA ASN A 236 15.32 -19.97 -1.30
C ASN A 236 16.64 -20.49 -0.70
N PRO A 237 17.00 -21.76 -0.96
CA PRO A 237 18.24 -22.36 -0.45
C PRO A 237 19.52 -21.63 -0.88
N GLU A 238 19.49 -20.93 -2.01
CA GLU A 238 20.62 -20.23 -2.61
C GLU A 238 20.71 -18.75 -2.19
N PHE A 239 19.88 -18.28 -1.25
CA PHE A 239 19.89 -16.89 -0.79
C PHE A 239 21.19 -16.53 -0.05
N PRO A 240 22.13 -15.81 -0.69
CA PRO A 240 23.49 -15.71 -0.16
C PRO A 240 23.57 -14.86 1.11
N GLU A 241 22.74 -13.82 1.24
CA GLU A 241 22.71 -12.95 2.41
C GLU A 241 22.24 -13.71 3.66
N ALA A 242 21.21 -14.56 3.54
CA ALA A 242 20.75 -15.37 4.65
C ALA A 242 21.77 -16.43 5.08
N ARG A 243 22.46 -17.05 4.10
CA ARG A 243 23.53 -18.04 4.35
C ARG A 243 24.72 -17.39 5.05
N ALA A 244 25.17 -16.23 4.56
CA ALA A 244 26.25 -15.45 5.18
C ALA A 244 25.89 -15.05 6.62
N PHE A 245 24.64 -14.63 6.85
CA PHE A 245 24.22 -14.21 8.18
C PHE A 245 24.15 -15.40 9.17
N LEU A 246 23.67 -16.57 8.75
CA LEU A 246 23.74 -17.75 9.62
C LEU A 246 25.17 -18.17 9.93
N ALA A 247 26.06 -18.18 8.93
CA ALA A 247 27.48 -18.51 9.14
C ALA A 247 28.14 -17.55 10.15
N TYR A 248 27.82 -16.25 10.07
CA TYR A 248 28.24 -15.26 11.05
C TYR A 248 27.70 -15.55 12.47
N LEU A 249 26.43 -15.92 12.60
CA LEU A 249 25.87 -16.25 13.92
C LEU A 249 26.48 -17.53 14.51
N GLU A 250 26.93 -18.46 13.68
CA GLU A 250 27.61 -19.68 14.10
C GLU A 250 29.05 -19.43 14.53
N SER A 251 29.80 -18.60 13.82
CA SER A 251 31.16 -18.23 14.22
C SER A 251 31.18 -17.49 15.57
N LEU A 252 30.22 -16.59 15.79
CA LEU A 252 30.01 -15.94 17.09
C LEU A 252 29.76 -16.97 18.21
N ALA A 253 28.95 -18.00 17.94
CA ALA A 253 28.64 -19.02 18.94
C ALA A 253 29.85 -19.93 19.24
N ARG A 254 30.80 -20.06 18.31
CA ARG A 254 32.05 -20.80 18.50
C ARG A 254 33.17 -19.98 19.13
N GLY A 255 32.96 -18.68 19.38
CA GLY A 255 33.98 -17.78 19.95
C GLY A 255 35.10 -17.43 18.97
N GLU A 256 34.86 -17.60 17.67
CA GLU A 256 35.80 -17.20 16.62
C GLU A 256 35.83 -15.67 16.49
N ALA A 257 36.95 -15.10 16.00
CA ALA A 257 37.00 -13.68 15.65
C ALA A 257 35.93 -13.41 14.59
N ALA A 258 34.85 -12.76 15.01
CA ALA A 258 33.72 -12.55 14.14
C ALA A 258 34.04 -11.42 13.16
N ALA A 259 33.91 -11.69 11.86
CA ALA A 259 33.77 -10.65 10.85
C ALA A 259 32.57 -9.75 11.19
N GLU A 260 32.46 -8.56 10.62
CA GLU A 260 31.26 -7.74 10.86
C GLU A 260 29.99 -8.50 10.43
N PRO A 261 28.87 -8.31 11.15
CA PRO A 261 27.61 -8.94 10.76
C PRO A 261 27.27 -8.49 9.32
N PRO A 262 26.77 -9.38 8.43
CA PRO A 262 26.47 -9.05 7.04
C PRO A 262 25.17 -8.23 6.94
N LEU A 263 25.07 -7.15 7.71
CA LEU A 263 23.94 -6.23 7.78
C LEU A 263 23.98 -5.16 6.67
N ALA A 264 24.91 -5.26 5.73
CA ALA A 264 25.04 -4.32 4.62
C ALA A 264 23.70 -4.11 3.91
N ALA A 265 23.51 -2.89 3.40
CA ALA A 265 22.27 -2.47 2.76
C ALA A 265 21.91 -3.48 1.67
N ALA A 266 20.75 -4.14 1.81
CA ALA A 266 20.08 -4.72 0.66
C ALA A 266 20.05 -3.60 -0.37
N ALA A 267 20.84 -3.77 -1.43
CA ALA A 267 20.80 -2.87 -2.56
C ALA A 267 19.33 -2.75 -2.96
N LEU A 268 18.94 -1.55 -3.33
CA LEU A 268 17.72 -1.26 -4.05
C LEU A 268 17.74 -2.06 -5.35
N GLU A 269 17.51 -3.38 -5.31
CA GLU A 269 17.08 -4.09 -6.50
C GLU A 269 15.67 -3.59 -6.74
N LYS A 270 15.57 -2.74 -7.78
CA LYS A 270 14.29 -2.35 -8.37
C LYS A 270 13.43 -3.60 -8.45
N PRO A 271 12.17 -3.56 -7.99
CA PRO A 271 11.30 -4.73 -8.09
C PRO A 271 11.29 -5.21 -9.55
N PRO A 272 11.47 -6.51 -9.81
CA PRO A 272 11.35 -7.04 -11.16
C PRO A 272 9.89 -6.83 -11.60
N GLY A 273 9.66 -5.83 -12.47
CA GLY A 273 8.32 -5.57 -13.02
C GLY A 273 7.90 -4.12 -13.24
N VAL A 274 8.73 -3.10 -13.00
CA VAL A 274 8.45 -1.76 -13.56
C VAL A 274 8.88 -1.78 -15.02
N LEU A 275 7.92 -1.89 -15.92
CA LEU A 275 8.13 -1.57 -17.33
C LEU A 275 8.66 -0.13 -17.37
N ASP A 276 9.87 0.06 -17.90
CA ASP A 276 10.38 1.39 -18.22
C ASP A 276 9.35 2.08 -19.11
N GLU A 277 8.67 3.10 -18.58
CA GLU A 277 7.91 3.99 -19.44
C GLU A 277 8.88 4.66 -20.42
N PRO A 278 8.58 4.67 -21.73
CA PRO A 278 9.44 5.32 -22.70
C PRO A 278 9.45 6.82 -22.38
N GLN A 279 10.65 7.33 -22.08
CA GLN A 279 10.88 8.77 -21.98
C GLN A 279 10.33 9.47 -23.24
N PRO A 280 9.59 10.58 -23.10
CA PRO A 280 9.17 11.35 -24.27
C PRO A 280 10.43 11.85 -24.97
N ALA A 281 10.56 11.49 -26.25
CA ALA A 281 11.60 11.99 -27.13
C ALA A 281 11.60 13.52 -27.05
N GLN A 282 12.68 14.09 -26.52
CA GLN A 282 12.95 15.51 -26.66
C GLN A 282 13.20 15.77 -28.15
N GLY A 283 12.19 16.30 -28.83
CA GLY A 283 12.33 16.86 -30.16
C GLY A 283 13.05 18.20 -30.07
N HIS A 284 14.12 18.31 -30.85
CA HIS A 284 14.83 19.55 -31.19
C HIS A 284 13.90 20.57 -31.86
#